data_AF-A0A956KA81-F1
#
_entry.id   AF-A0A956KA81-F1
#
_cell.length_a   1.000
_cell.length_b   1.000
_cell.length_c   1.000
_cell.angle_alpha   90.00
_cell.angle_beta   90.00
_cell.angle_gamma   90.00
#
_symmetry.space_group_name_H-M   'P 1'
#
loop_
_entity.id
_entity.type
_entity.pdbx_description
1 polymer ?
#
loop_
_entity_poly.entity_id
_entity_poly.type
_entity_poly.pdbx_seq_one_letter_code
_entity_poly.pdbx_strand_id
1 'polypeptide(L)'
;PAALYARAPNLETARLLGELVALPQGWIRPERLELVAAEDPRARVPARLLAQRSVGDRWRLELALASESEPVTIVAPDAWPRLESCALWWDDGDLMHFAPAE
;
A
#
# COMPACT_ATOMS: atom_id res chain seq x y z
N PRO A 1 -25.23 -22.70 0.78
CA PRO A 1 -23.77 -22.89 0.99
C PRO A 1 -23.03 -21.53 1.13
N ALA A 2 -23.30 -20.80 2.21
CA ALA A 2 -22.60 -19.56 2.55
C ALA A 2 -21.24 -19.83 3.25
N ALA A 3 -21.05 -21.03 3.80
CA ALA A 3 -19.86 -21.44 4.54
C ALA A 3 -18.57 -21.49 3.70
N LEU A 4 -18.68 -21.67 2.38
CA LEU A 4 -17.51 -21.67 1.48
C LEU A 4 -16.92 -20.26 1.28
N TYR A 5 -17.70 -19.20 1.52
CA TYR A 5 -17.27 -17.80 1.46
C TYR A 5 -16.98 -17.21 2.85
N ALA A 6 -17.17 -17.99 3.91
CA ALA A 6 -16.95 -17.55 5.30
C ALA A 6 -15.50 -17.73 5.77
N ARG A 7 -14.64 -18.36 4.95
CA ARG A 7 -13.21 -18.46 5.28
C ARG A 7 -12.56 -17.11 5.08
N ALA A 8 -11.97 -16.59 6.16
CA ALA A 8 -11.07 -15.45 6.08
C ALA A 8 -10.03 -15.72 4.99
N PRO A 9 -9.75 -14.76 4.10
CA PRO A 9 -8.80 -14.96 3.02
C PRO A 9 -7.47 -15.44 3.60
N ASN A 10 -6.86 -16.50 3.05
CA ASN A 10 -5.52 -16.93 3.47
C ASN A 10 -4.51 -15.91 2.96
N LEU A 11 -3.60 -15.44 3.83
CA LEU A 11 -2.53 -14.50 3.50
C LEU A 11 -1.68 -14.97 2.32
N GLU A 12 -1.41 -16.27 2.23
CA GLU A 12 -0.68 -16.85 1.11
C GLU A 12 -1.42 -16.67 -0.22
N THR A 13 -2.73 -16.96 -0.24
CA THR A 13 -3.58 -16.74 -1.41
C THR A 13 -3.74 -15.26 -1.72
N ALA A 14 -3.84 -14.40 -0.70
CA ALA A 14 -3.99 -12.97 -0.88
C ALA A 14 -2.72 -12.34 -1.48
N ARG A 15 -1.52 -12.78 -1.05
CA ARG A 15 -0.23 -12.42 -1.68
C ARG A 15 -0.13 -12.89 -3.13
N LEU A 16 -0.70 -14.06 -3.46
CA LEU A 16 -0.73 -14.59 -4.82
C LEU A 16 -1.72 -13.85 -5.74
N LEU A 17 -2.77 -13.24 -5.19
CA LEU A 17 -3.87 -12.62 -5.94
C LEU A 17 -3.75 -11.09 -6.09
N GLY A 18 -2.90 -10.44 -5.32
CA GLY A 18 -2.59 -9.02 -5.43
C GLY A 18 -1.43 -8.69 -4.51
N GLU A 19 -0.48 -7.88 -4.98
CA GLU A 19 0.69 -7.43 -4.24
C GLU A 19 0.27 -6.62 -3.00
N LEU A 20 -0.15 -7.29 -1.93
CA LEU A 20 -0.52 -6.61 -0.69
C LEU A 20 0.72 -5.97 -0.09
N VAL A 21 0.55 -4.74 0.38
CA VAL A 21 1.57 -4.00 1.10
C VAL A 21 1.46 -4.34 2.57
N ALA A 22 2.56 -4.81 3.15
CA ALA A 22 2.69 -4.94 4.59
C ALA A 22 2.83 -3.56 5.21
N LEU A 23 2.00 -3.29 6.21
CA LEU A 23 2.11 -2.13 7.09
C LEU A 23 2.29 -2.62 8.53
N PRO A 24 2.81 -1.80 9.46
CA PRO A 24 2.99 -2.20 10.85
C PRO A 24 1.71 -2.72 11.55
N GLN A 25 0.54 -2.31 11.06
CA GLN A 25 -0.76 -2.61 11.65
C GLN A 25 -1.53 -3.71 10.92
N GLY A 26 -1.08 -4.14 9.73
CA GLY A 26 -1.82 -5.10 8.91
C GLY A 26 -1.40 -5.06 7.46
N TRP A 27 -2.31 -5.48 6.59
CA TRP A 27 -2.06 -5.55 5.15
C TRP A 27 -3.06 -4.69 4.41
N ILE A 28 -2.60 -4.01 3.37
CA ILE A 28 -3.44 -3.14 2.56
C ILE A 28 -3.21 -3.39 1.08
N ARG A 29 -4.25 -3.15 0.29
CA ARG A 29 -4.11 -3.16 -1.17
C ARG A 29 -3.40 -1.88 -1.65
N PRO A 30 -2.45 -1.96 -2.58
CA PRO A 30 -1.74 -0.78 -3.10
C PRO A 30 -2.65 0.35 -3.58
N GLU A 31 -3.79 0.02 -4.20
CA GLU A 31 -4.76 0.99 -4.70
C GLU A 31 -5.52 1.75 -3.60
N ARG A 32 -5.40 1.33 -2.34
CA ARG A 32 -5.96 2.01 -1.17
C ARG A 32 -4.93 2.88 -0.43
N LEU A 33 -3.68 2.87 -0.89
CA LEU A 33 -2.64 3.75 -0.38
C LEU A 33 -2.64 5.06 -1.15
N GLU A 34 -2.62 6.16 -0.41
CA GLU A 34 -2.43 7.49 -1.00
C GLU A 34 -1.05 8.02 -0.63
N LEU A 35 -0.43 8.68 -1.59
CA LEU A 35 0.78 9.46 -1.35
C LEU A 35 0.36 10.87 -0.95
N VAL A 36 0.86 11.32 0.19
CA VAL A 36 0.64 12.67 0.72
C VAL A 36 1.98 13.36 0.93
N ALA A 37 1.96 14.70 1.05
CA ALA A 37 3.16 15.44 1.41
C ALA A 37 3.61 15.04 2.83
N ALA A 38 4.91 15.06 3.10
CA ALA A 38 5.41 14.70 4.43
C ALA A 38 4.88 15.63 5.54
N GLU A 39 4.57 16.89 5.18
CA GLU A 39 3.96 17.88 6.06
C GLU A 39 2.43 17.77 6.22
N ASP A 40 1.76 16.85 5.50
CA ASP A 40 0.31 16.65 5.64
C ASP A 40 -0.02 16.12 7.05
N PRO A 41 -0.99 16.68 7.77
CA PRO A 41 -1.36 16.21 9.11
C PRO A 41 -1.87 14.75 9.15
N ARG A 42 -2.26 14.20 7.99
CA ARG A 42 -2.66 12.81 7.85
C ARG A 42 -1.48 11.88 7.58
N ALA A 43 -0.27 12.38 7.33
CA ALA A 43 0.91 11.57 7.05
C ALA A 43 1.12 10.51 8.15
N ARG A 44 1.12 9.23 7.77
CA ARG A 44 1.29 8.12 8.71
C ARG A 44 2.69 7.53 8.66
N VAL A 45 3.18 7.20 7.46
CA VAL A 45 4.49 6.56 7.28
C VAL A 45 5.34 7.39 6.33
N PRO A 46 6.50 7.90 6.76
CA PRO A 46 7.43 8.58 5.87
C PRO A 46 7.88 7.67 4.73
N ALA A 47 7.88 8.22 3.53
CA ALA A 47 8.25 7.53 2.31
C ALA A 47 9.18 8.40 1.46
N ARG A 48 9.99 7.77 0.64
CA ARG A 48 10.79 8.44 -0.38
C ARG A 48 10.46 7.87 -1.74
N LEU A 49 10.14 8.73 -2.69
CA LEU A 49 9.93 8.33 -4.07
C LEU A 49 11.26 7.90 -4.69
N LEU A 50 11.32 6.65 -5.16
CA LEU A 50 12.48 6.08 -5.85
C LEU A 50 12.34 6.23 -7.36
N ALA A 51 11.16 5.89 -7.88
CA ALA A 51 10.86 5.96 -9.29
C ALA A 51 9.37 6.23 -9.52
N GLN A 52 9.06 6.83 -10.66
CA GLN A 52 7.68 6.94 -11.15
C GLN A 52 7.64 6.76 -12.66
N ARG A 53 6.60 6.10 -13.15
CA ARG A 53 6.37 5.90 -14.59
C ARG A 53 4.87 5.96 -14.91
N SER A 54 4.54 6.47 -16.08
CA SER A 54 3.19 6.40 -16.60
C SER A 54 2.85 4.98 -17.06
N VAL A 55 1.64 4.54 -16.74
CA VAL A 55 1.07 3.25 -17.14
C VAL A 55 -0.38 3.51 -17.54
N GLY A 56 -0.61 3.76 -18.82
CA GLY A 56 -1.91 4.19 -19.32
C GLY A 56 -2.29 5.58 -18.81
N ASP A 57 -3.45 5.68 -18.16
CA ASP A 57 -3.99 6.88 -17.53
C ASP A 57 -3.55 7.06 -16.06
N ARG A 58 -2.68 6.18 -15.56
CA ARG A 58 -2.22 6.15 -14.17
C ARG A 58 -0.71 6.27 -14.07
N TRP A 59 -0.24 6.55 -12.87
CA TRP A 59 1.16 6.58 -12.51
C TRP A 59 1.47 5.45 -11.53
N ARG A 60 2.45 4.63 -11.89
CA ARG A 60 3.04 3.65 -10.97
C ARG A 60 4.21 4.32 -10.25
N LEU A 61 4.11 4.37 -8.93
CA LEU A 61 5.10 5.01 -8.05
C LEU A 61 5.78 3.92 -7.20
N GLU A 62 7.11 3.96 -7.15
CA GLU A 62 7.93 3.05 -6.37
C GLU A 62 8.52 3.82 -5.19
N LEU A 63 8.27 3.35 -3.98
CA LEU A 63 8.50 4.09 -2.74
C LEU A 63 9.40 3.29 -1.80
N ALA A 64 10.45 3.91 -1.27
CA ALA A 64 11.15 3.39 -0.10
C ALA A 64 10.42 3.86 1.17
N LEU A 65 10.01 2.92 2.02
CA LEU A 65 9.46 3.23 3.34
C LEU A 65 10.57 3.15 4.39
N ALA A 66 10.54 4.03 5.39
CA ALA A 66 11.54 3.99 6.46
C ALA A 66 11.45 2.71 7.33
N SER A 67 10.27 2.08 7.38
CA SER A 67 9.99 0.89 8.19
C SER A 67 10.20 -0.44 7.46
N GLU A 68 10.36 -0.42 6.14
CA GLU A 68 10.41 -1.64 5.32
C GLU A 68 11.74 -1.76 4.59
N SER A 69 12.17 -3.00 4.37
CA SER A 69 13.40 -3.28 3.61
C SER A 69 13.18 -3.32 2.10
N GLU A 70 11.94 -3.58 1.66
CA GLU A 70 11.58 -3.68 0.25
C GLU A 70 10.79 -2.44 -0.21
N PRO A 71 11.01 -1.96 -1.45
CA PRO A 71 10.21 -0.90 -2.02
C PRO A 71 8.74 -1.30 -2.16
N VAL A 72 7.86 -0.34 -1.90
CA VAL A 72 6.42 -0.50 -2.10
C VAL A 72 6.02 0.17 -3.41
N THR A 73 5.24 -0.56 -4.21
CA THR A 73 4.64 -0.01 -5.43
C THR A 73 3.20 0.41 -5.15
N ILE A 74 2.83 1.64 -5.51
CA ILE A 74 1.44 2.12 -5.51
C ILE A 74 1.04 2.65 -6.88
N VAL A 75 -0.27 2.81 -7.08
CA VAL A 75 -0.84 3.39 -8.30
C VAL A 75 -1.59 4.67 -7.96
N ALA A 76 -1.15 5.79 -8.53
CA ALA A 76 -1.75 7.10 -8.35
C ALA A 76 -2.42 7.58 -9.65
N PRO A 77 -3.45 8.44 -9.58
CA PRO A 77 -4.02 9.08 -10.77
C PRO A 77 -3.02 10.02 -11.46
N ASP A 78 -2.18 10.70 -10.68
CA ASP A 78 -1.28 11.74 -11.15
C ASP A 78 0.18 11.44 -10.79
N ALA A 79 1.10 12.06 -11.54
CA ALA A 79 2.52 12.04 -11.21
C ALA A 79 2.75 12.74 -9.88
N TRP A 80 3.69 12.22 -9.09
CA TRP A 80 4.04 12.88 -7.85
C TRP A 80 5.01 14.05 -8.13
N PRO A 81 4.67 15.28 -7.69
CA PRO A 81 5.40 16.48 -8.13
C PRO A 81 6.72 16.72 -7.39
N ARG A 82 6.95 16.08 -6.23
CA ARG A 82 8.11 16.34 -5.36
C ARG A 82 8.89 15.06 -5.06
N LEU A 83 10.15 14.99 -5.49
CA LEU A 83 10.97 13.78 -5.32
C LEU A 83 11.42 13.51 -3.88
N GLU A 84 11.43 14.53 -3.01
CA GLU A 84 12.33 14.50 -1.84
C GLU A 84 11.66 14.11 -0.52
N SER A 85 10.37 14.36 -0.34
CA SER A 85 9.69 14.07 0.93
C SER A 85 8.19 13.82 0.72
N CYS A 86 7.80 12.56 0.86
CA CYS A 86 6.41 12.12 0.82
C CYS A 86 6.10 11.23 2.03
N ALA A 87 4.83 10.95 2.24
CA ALA A 87 4.38 10.00 3.22
C ALA A 87 3.19 9.21 2.68
N LEU A 88 2.97 8.02 3.23
CA LEU A 88 1.78 7.24 2.97
C LEU A 88 0.66 7.63 3.93
N TRP A 89 -0.55 7.64 3.39
CA TRP A 89 -1.80 7.69 4.14
C TRP A 89 -2.71 6.55 3.69
N TRP A 90 -3.56 6.11 4.62
CA TRP A 90 -4.64 5.16 4.37
C TRP A 90 -5.77 5.36 5.39
N ASP A 91 -6.95 4.84 5.05
CA ASP A 91 -8.07 4.66 5.96
C ASP A 91 -7.92 3.32 6.71
N ASP A 92 -8.14 3.33 8.03
CA ASP A 92 -8.02 2.12 8.86
C ASP A 92 -9.11 1.08 8.50
N GLY A 93 -10.22 1.49 7.88
CA GLY A 93 -11.26 0.60 7.36
C GLY A 93 -10.83 -0.23 6.14
N ASP A 94 -9.76 0.17 5.45
CA ASP A 94 -9.18 -0.59 4.32
C ASP A 94 -8.11 -1.61 4.77
N LEU A 95 -7.75 -1.63 6.07
CA LEU A 95 -6.79 -2.58 6.62
C LEU A 95 -7.38 -3.98 6.71
N MET A 96 -6.61 -4.95 6.23
CA MET A 96 -6.91 -6.37 6.34
C MET A 96 -5.99 -7.02 7.37
N HIS A 97 -6.60 -7.76 8.28
CA HIS A 97 -5.88 -8.60 9.24
C HIS A 97 -6.03 -10.06 8.82
N PHE A 98 -4.91 -10.76 8.75
CA PHE A 98 -4.88 -12.18 8.48
C PHE A 98 -4.55 -12.92 9.77
N ALA A 99 -5.25 -14.02 10.03
CA ALA A 99 -4.86 -14.92 11.11
C ALA A 99 -3.47 -15.50 10.80
N PRO A 100 -2.60 -15.70 11.81
CA PRO A 100 -1.34 -16.40 11.61
C PRO A 100 -1.62 -17.80 11.03
N ALA A 101 -0.82 -18.22 10.05
CA ALA A 101 -0.89 -19.57 9.53
C ALA A 101 -0.47 -20.55 10.65
N GLU A 102 -1.38 -21.44 11.06
CA GLU A 102 -1.10 -22.58 11.94
C GLU A 102 -0.28 -23.66 11.22
#